data_AF-A0A316A9Z7-F1
#
_entry.id   AF-A0A316A9Z7-F1
#
_cell.length_a   1.000
_cell.length_b   1.000
_cell.length_c   1.000
_cell.angle_alpha   90.00
_cell.angle_beta   90.00
_cell.angle_gamma   90.00
#
_symmetry.space_group_name_H-M   'P 1'
#
loop_
_entity.id
_entity.type
_entity.pdbx_description
1 polymer ?
#
loop_
_entity_poly.entity_id
_entity_poly.type
_entity_poly.pdbx_seq_one_letter_code
_entity_poly.pdbx_strand_id
1 'polypeptide(L)'
;MEATHTVAGRGCRRYTRGVTLLKGEATTAGVTPGTTTTAPAAFAAPTADALLRAVHDSAADLASVRDRAVILRAIVRRTRALLGADMAYLSLNDLDAGETWIHVTDGVRTPAYAEIRMPLGTGILGTVAAGGTSVHTDDYLADADLNHLTHIDAAVAGEGVRAISGEPLRVDGHLVGALLVAQRSPVAMPPAGREALRLMALQAAVALEQTRRASEIAALRSAEAAARAAAARSTGDVAEAAALLALDARLLAALGGGGGCRAVVEELADALDAPVWLVDIDGRPRCSARGTTAGTGDDDEGTRALVVVPSRTTSHQGELVSSATGERARAALDRGALAVALALQVEHELAEAADRSPSALLDDLLDERGDRGGAGDDDRGVRREVLEARALALGLDLRAPASSLVALVPASDRQRTIAAVRPLLGGRGLVAVHAGHVCVVCTGGGAAADELGGAVEAVLGEVGVRAVVGCADADGRGAGPLGRAHAEAAQVARAAQVLGWRTGHADRARLGVAGLLLGGADEGVVDAMVERLLGPVLVYDAEHGTHLEQTAAAVLEEGSRSAAAARLYVHVNTVRQRVERLDALLGAGWDAPPRSLDVQAALRLRALRRDG
;
A
#
# COMPACT_ATOMS: atom_id res chain seq x y z
N MET A 1 31.32 -23.27 -52.09
CA MET A 1 31.42 -21.82 -51.83
C MET A 1 30.61 -21.55 -50.56
N GLU A 2 31.16 -21.83 -49.37
CA GLU A 2 32.08 -20.96 -48.60
C GLU A 2 31.49 -19.55 -48.41
N ALA A 3 31.50 -18.89 -47.25
CA ALA A 3 31.93 -19.13 -45.86
C ALA A 3 31.30 -17.94 -45.06
N THR A 4 31.19 -17.89 -43.73
CA THR A 4 32.27 -17.63 -42.74
C THR A 4 31.67 -17.76 -41.33
N HIS A 5 32.16 -18.65 -40.46
CA HIS A 5 33.30 -18.52 -39.52
C HIS A 5 33.11 -17.47 -38.42
N THR A 6 33.25 -17.81 -37.13
CA THR A 6 34.59 -17.87 -36.48
C THR A 6 34.64 -18.85 -35.29
N VAL A 7 35.86 -19.32 -35.05
CA VAL A 7 36.34 -20.51 -34.33
C VAL A 7 37.10 -20.12 -33.06
N ALA A 8 37.07 -20.98 -32.02
CA ALA A 8 38.24 -21.38 -31.20
C ALA A 8 37.79 -22.50 -30.23
N GLY A 9 38.47 -23.62 -29.96
CA GLY A 9 39.81 -24.08 -30.32
C GLY A 9 40.38 -24.96 -29.19
N ARG A 10 39.99 -26.26 -29.15
CA ARG A 10 40.71 -27.51 -28.70
C ARG A 10 41.46 -27.53 -27.34
N GLY A 11 41.42 -28.60 -26.53
CA GLY A 11 40.73 -29.89 -26.67
C GLY A 11 41.23 -31.02 -25.73
N CYS A 12 40.91 -32.26 -26.15
CA CYS A 12 41.42 -33.58 -25.72
C CYS A 12 40.96 -34.11 -24.33
N ARG A 13 40.41 -35.33 -24.11
CA ARG A 13 40.16 -36.55 -24.92
C ARG A 13 39.08 -37.46 -24.25
N ARG A 14 38.33 -38.18 -25.11
CA ARG A 14 38.03 -39.64 -25.10
C ARG A 14 36.83 -40.28 -24.35
N TYR A 15 36.12 -41.10 -25.15
CA TYR A 15 35.21 -42.24 -24.98
C TYR A 15 33.71 -41.95 -24.78
N THR A 16 32.78 -42.16 -25.74
CA THR A 16 32.32 -43.30 -26.60
C THR A 16 31.00 -43.89 -26.07
N ARG A 17 29.97 -43.87 -26.94
CA ARG A 17 28.65 -44.49 -26.75
C ARG A 17 28.77 -46.01 -26.56
N GLY A 18 28.21 -46.51 -25.46
CA GLY A 18 27.89 -47.93 -25.31
C GLY A 18 26.58 -48.25 -26.03
N VAL A 19 26.63 -49.15 -27.01
CA VAL A 19 25.47 -49.88 -27.52
C VAL A 19 25.65 -51.32 -27.07
N THR A 20 24.79 -51.77 -26.16
CA THR A 20 24.79 -53.14 -25.66
C THR A 20 24.01 -54.01 -26.65
N LEU A 21 24.71 -54.90 -27.34
CA LEU A 21 24.14 -56.03 -28.08
C LEU A 21 23.98 -57.21 -27.10
N LEU A 22 22.76 -57.66 -26.88
CA LEU A 22 22.48 -58.93 -26.22
C LEU A 22 22.63 -60.07 -27.24
N LYS A 23 23.67 -60.89 -27.06
CA LYS A 23 23.80 -62.22 -27.66
C LYS A 23 22.86 -63.19 -26.94
N GLY A 24 22.03 -63.90 -27.70
CA GLY A 24 21.36 -65.11 -27.26
C GLY A 24 21.80 -66.26 -28.15
N GLU A 25 22.44 -67.26 -27.54
CA GLU A 25 22.98 -68.46 -28.18
C GLU A 25 21.86 -69.35 -28.74
N ALA A 26 22.07 -69.89 -29.94
CA ALA A 26 21.33 -71.04 -30.44
C ALA A 26 22.33 -72.16 -30.76
N THR A 27 22.18 -73.25 -30.02
CA THR A 27 22.83 -74.55 -30.18
C THR A 27 22.57 -75.12 -31.57
N THR A 28 23.65 -75.44 -32.30
CA THR A 28 23.61 -76.15 -33.58
C THR A 28 23.58 -77.66 -33.35
N ALA A 29 22.44 -78.30 -33.64
CA ALA A 29 22.39 -79.73 -33.95
C ALA A 29 22.40 -79.85 -35.48
N GLY A 30 23.39 -80.57 -36.01
CA GLY A 30 23.62 -80.71 -37.44
C GLY A 30 22.53 -81.53 -38.14
N VAL A 31 22.13 -81.06 -39.33
CA VAL A 31 21.51 -81.88 -40.37
C VAL A 31 22.15 -81.48 -41.70
N THR A 32 22.58 -82.49 -42.45
CA THR A 32 23.26 -82.46 -43.74
C THR A 32 22.43 -81.82 -44.87
N PRO A 33 23.07 -81.24 -45.92
CA PRO A 33 22.37 -80.58 -47.00
C PRO A 33 21.73 -81.61 -47.96
N GLY A 34 20.41 -81.71 -47.91
CA GLY A 34 19.62 -82.36 -48.96
C GLY A 34 19.41 -81.41 -50.14
N THR A 35 19.76 -81.89 -51.33
CA THR A 35 19.41 -81.31 -52.64
C THR A 35 17.92 -80.99 -52.72
N THR A 36 17.53 -79.71 -52.71
CA THR A 36 16.17 -79.28 -53.03
C THR A 36 16.04 -79.06 -54.54
N THR A 37 15.41 -80.03 -55.20
CA THR A 37 14.74 -79.86 -56.48
C THR A 37 13.71 -78.73 -56.35
N THR A 38 13.83 -77.71 -57.19
CA THR A 38 12.92 -76.55 -57.27
C THR A 38 11.51 -77.05 -57.58
N ALA A 39 10.64 -77.08 -56.58
CA ALA A 39 9.20 -77.22 -56.78
C ALA A 39 8.69 -75.99 -57.57
N PRO A 40 7.69 -76.14 -58.46
CA PRO A 40 7.12 -75.00 -59.17
C PRO A 40 6.65 -73.95 -58.16
N ALA A 41 7.05 -72.70 -58.37
CA ALA A 41 6.75 -71.59 -57.47
C ALA A 41 5.24 -71.38 -57.38
N ALA A 42 4.65 -71.72 -56.24
CA ALA A 42 3.23 -71.56 -55.97
C ALA A 42 3.00 -70.94 -54.60
N PHE A 43 1.92 -70.18 -54.46
CA PHE A 43 1.44 -69.78 -53.14
C PHE A 43 1.10 -71.01 -52.31
N ALA A 44 1.53 -71.02 -51.06
CA ALA A 44 1.21 -72.11 -50.15
C ALA A 44 -0.29 -72.11 -49.80
N ALA A 45 -0.86 -73.30 -49.64
CA ALA A 45 -2.15 -73.49 -48.96
C ALA A 45 -1.86 -73.82 -47.48
N PRO A 46 -1.88 -72.84 -46.56
CA PRO A 46 -1.49 -73.08 -45.17
C PRO A 46 -2.46 -74.04 -44.47
N THR A 47 -1.93 -74.87 -43.57
CA THR A 47 -2.75 -75.70 -42.69
C THR A 47 -3.44 -74.84 -41.63
N ALA A 48 -4.57 -75.33 -41.10
CA ALA A 48 -5.30 -74.65 -40.03
C ALA A 48 -4.40 -74.32 -38.83
N ASP A 49 -3.51 -75.24 -38.43
CA ASP A 49 -2.57 -75.04 -37.32
C ASP A 49 -1.54 -73.92 -37.58
N ALA A 50 -1.04 -73.82 -38.82
CA ALA A 50 -0.09 -72.77 -39.19
C ALA A 50 -0.75 -71.38 -39.18
N LEU A 51 -1.99 -71.30 -39.67
CA LEU A 51 -2.80 -70.09 -39.64
C LEU A 51 -3.14 -69.66 -38.20
N LEU A 52 -3.60 -70.60 -37.36
CA LEU A 52 -3.91 -70.34 -35.95
C LEU A 52 -2.70 -69.81 -35.19
N ARG A 53 -1.51 -70.40 -35.38
CA ARG A 53 -0.26 -69.89 -34.79
C ARG A 53 0.05 -68.47 -35.26
N ALA A 54 -0.03 -68.19 -36.56
CA ALA A 54 0.25 -66.87 -37.10
C ALA A 54 -0.70 -65.78 -36.58
N VAL A 55 -1.98 -66.10 -36.40
CA VAL A 55 -2.98 -65.19 -35.82
C VAL A 55 -2.72 -65.00 -34.32
N HIS A 56 -2.47 -66.07 -33.58
CA HIS A 56 -2.18 -66.00 -32.14
C HIS A 56 -0.94 -65.16 -31.84
N ASP A 57 0.16 -65.37 -32.57
CA ASP A 57 1.39 -64.60 -32.38
C ASP A 57 1.21 -63.12 -32.74
N SER A 58 0.39 -62.83 -33.76
CA SER A 58 0.01 -61.44 -34.12
C SER A 58 -0.83 -60.78 -33.02
N ALA A 59 -1.79 -61.50 -32.43
CA ALA A 59 -2.60 -61.02 -31.32
C ALA A 59 -1.79 -60.77 -30.04
N ALA A 60 -0.81 -61.64 -29.75
CA ALA A 60 0.10 -61.45 -28.62
C ALA A 60 0.99 -60.21 -28.78
N ASP A 61 1.51 -59.96 -29.98
CA ASP A 61 2.27 -58.74 -30.27
C ASP A 61 1.41 -57.48 -30.10
N LEU A 62 0.14 -57.53 -30.53
CA LEU A 62 -0.83 -56.44 -30.39
C LEU A 62 -1.12 -56.11 -28.92
N ALA A 63 -1.22 -57.12 -28.06
CA ALA A 63 -1.43 -56.93 -26.62
C ALA A 63 -0.21 -56.32 -25.91
N SER A 64 0.99 -56.44 -26.47
CA SER A 64 2.26 -56.11 -25.80
C SER A 64 2.68 -54.63 -25.85
N VAL A 65 1.79 -53.69 -26.22
CA VAL A 65 2.02 -52.24 -26.30
C VAL A 65 3.37 -51.90 -26.96
N ARG A 66 3.59 -52.43 -28.16
CA ARG A 66 4.81 -52.17 -28.97
C ARG A 66 4.58 -51.05 -29.98
N ASP A 67 5.68 -50.48 -30.46
CA ASP A 67 5.69 -49.51 -31.56
C ASP A 67 4.95 -50.06 -32.79
N ARG A 68 4.05 -49.25 -33.37
CA ARG A 68 3.31 -49.52 -34.60
C ARG A 68 4.18 -50.10 -35.71
N ALA A 69 5.36 -49.51 -35.94
CA ALA A 69 6.25 -49.95 -37.01
C ALA A 69 6.75 -51.38 -36.77
N VAL A 70 6.92 -51.78 -35.51
CA VAL A 70 7.37 -53.12 -35.12
C VAL A 70 6.25 -54.14 -35.32
N ILE A 71 5.03 -53.82 -34.91
CA ILE A 71 3.86 -54.73 -35.03
C ILE A 71 3.52 -54.97 -36.50
N LEU A 72 3.42 -53.91 -37.31
CA LEU A 72 3.08 -54.03 -38.74
C LEU A 72 4.15 -54.82 -39.52
N ARG A 73 5.43 -54.61 -39.24
CA ARG A 73 6.53 -55.41 -39.81
C ARG A 73 6.45 -56.89 -39.41
N ALA A 74 6.06 -57.18 -38.18
CA ALA A 74 5.88 -58.57 -37.73
C ALA A 74 4.72 -59.24 -38.51
N ILE A 75 3.60 -58.55 -38.68
CA ILE A 75 2.45 -59.05 -39.45
C ILE A 75 2.80 -59.30 -40.92
N VAL A 76 3.48 -58.35 -41.58
CA VAL A 76 3.91 -58.50 -42.98
C VAL A 76 4.87 -59.69 -43.16
N ARG A 77 5.87 -59.83 -42.28
CA ARG A 77 6.80 -60.98 -42.29
C ARG A 77 6.10 -62.32 -42.10
N ARG A 78 5.17 -62.41 -41.13
CA ARG A 78 4.39 -63.63 -40.89
C ARG A 78 3.50 -63.97 -42.07
N THR A 79 2.87 -62.97 -42.69
CA THR A 79 2.01 -63.15 -43.87
C THR A 79 2.82 -63.73 -45.04
N ARG A 80 4.02 -63.18 -45.29
CA ARG A 80 4.93 -63.69 -46.32
C ARG A 80 5.32 -65.15 -46.07
N ALA A 81 5.76 -65.46 -44.85
CA ALA A 81 6.17 -66.82 -44.48
C ALA A 81 5.01 -67.83 -44.53
N LEU A 82 3.82 -67.43 -44.07
CA LEU A 82 2.62 -68.28 -44.04
C LEU A 82 2.14 -68.67 -45.44
N LEU A 83 2.23 -67.74 -46.40
CA LEU A 83 1.76 -67.93 -47.77
C LEU A 83 2.86 -68.40 -48.73
N GLY A 84 4.09 -68.57 -48.25
CA GLY A 84 5.24 -68.88 -49.11
C GLY A 84 5.46 -67.81 -50.19
N ALA A 85 5.14 -66.55 -49.88
CA ALA A 85 5.25 -65.46 -50.84
C ALA A 85 6.72 -65.01 -51.02
N ASP A 86 7.07 -64.60 -52.22
CA ASP A 86 8.33 -63.94 -52.54
C ASP A 86 8.40 -62.60 -51.80
N MET A 87 7.28 -61.88 -51.74
CA MET A 87 7.15 -60.57 -51.12
C MET A 87 5.81 -60.41 -50.40
N ALA A 88 5.80 -59.60 -49.35
CA ALA A 88 4.59 -59.08 -48.75
C ALA A 88 4.79 -57.60 -48.41
N TYR A 89 3.72 -56.82 -48.49
CA TYR A 89 3.77 -55.42 -48.12
C TYR A 89 2.40 -54.91 -47.67
N LEU A 90 2.42 -53.84 -46.90
CA LEU A 90 1.25 -53.14 -46.41
C LEU A 90 1.28 -51.72 -46.94
N SER A 91 0.17 -51.28 -47.51
CA SER A 91 -0.03 -49.90 -47.93
C SER A 91 -0.94 -49.15 -46.98
N LEU A 92 -0.80 -47.83 -46.96
CA LEU A 92 -1.68 -46.91 -46.27
C LEU A 92 -2.19 -45.85 -47.23
N ASN A 93 -3.43 -45.44 -47.00
CA ASN A 93 -4.09 -44.39 -47.76
C ASN A 93 -3.93 -43.04 -47.05
N ASP A 94 -3.65 -42.02 -47.84
CA ASP A 94 -3.74 -40.61 -47.47
C ASP A 94 -4.95 -40.04 -48.21
N LEU A 95 -6.07 -39.89 -47.49
CA LEU A 95 -7.33 -39.42 -48.06
C LEU A 95 -7.29 -37.93 -48.40
N ASP A 96 -6.45 -37.14 -47.72
CA ASP A 96 -6.32 -35.71 -47.97
C ASP A 96 -5.52 -35.44 -49.25
N ALA A 97 -4.44 -36.20 -49.45
CA ALA A 97 -3.65 -36.15 -50.68
C ALA A 97 -4.27 -36.94 -51.85
N GLY A 98 -5.21 -37.84 -51.56
CA GLY A 98 -5.79 -38.73 -52.56
C GLY A 98 -4.81 -39.80 -53.07
N GLU A 99 -3.86 -40.23 -52.23
CA GLU A 99 -2.76 -41.13 -52.62
C GLU A 99 -2.68 -42.37 -51.71
N THR A 100 -2.13 -43.47 -52.24
CA THR A 100 -1.74 -44.66 -51.48
C THR A 100 -0.25 -44.88 -51.63
N TRP A 101 0.40 -45.29 -50.54
CA TRP A 101 1.84 -45.53 -50.52
C TRP A 101 2.18 -46.79 -49.72
N ILE A 102 3.29 -47.42 -50.06
CA ILE A 102 3.76 -48.63 -49.38
C ILE A 102 4.43 -48.25 -48.05
N HIS A 103 3.81 -48.64 -46.94
CA HIS A 103 4.26 -48.28 -45.60
C HIS A 103 5.30 -49.25 -45.04
N VAL A 104 5.10 -50.56 -45.27
CA VAL A 104 5.96 -51.62 -44.74
C VAL A 104 6.09 -52.71 -45.78
N THR A 105 7.31 -53.22 -45.98
CA THR A 105 7.62 -54.31 -46.92
C THR A 105 8.43 -55.42 -46.25
N ASP A 106 8.33 -56.64 -46.80
CA ASP A 106 9.24 -57.76 -46.57
C ASP A 106 9.46 -58.52 -47.88
N GLY A 107 10.70 -58.84 -48.22
CA GLY A 107 11.05 -59.61 -49.43
C GLY A 107 11.20 -58.80 -50.73
N VAL A 108 11.00 -57.48 -50.70
CA VAL A 108 11.24 -56.54 -51.82
C VAL A 108 12.74 -56.32 -52.01
N ARG A 109 13.22 -56.30 -53.26
CA ARG A 109 14.65 -56.19 -53.62
C ARG A 109 15.06 -54.82 -54.16
N THR A 110 14.13 -54.08 -54.74
CA THR A 110 14.38 -52.79 -55.38
C THR A 110 13.79 -51.64 -54.56
N PRO A 111 14.53 -50.53 -54.38
CA PRO A 111 13.99 -49.32 -53.74
C PRO A 111 12.80 -48.73 -54.51
N ALA A 112 12.88 -48.77 -55.85
CA ALA A 112 11.84 -48.27 -56.74
C ALA A 112 10.47 -48.93 -56.48
N TYR A 113 10.43 -50.20 -56.08
CA TYR A 113 9.19 -50.86 -55.69
C TYR A 113 8.79 -50.52 -54.24
N ALA A 114 9.73 -50.49 -53.30
CA ALA A 114 9.44 -50.23 -51.89
C ALA A 114 8.88 -48.81 -51.62
N GLU A 115 9.25 -47.85 -52.47
CA GLU A 115 8.88 -46.43 -52.34
C GLU A 115 7.71 -46.03 -53.25
N ILE A 116 6.98 -47.01 -53.81
CA ILE A 116 5.81 -46.75 -54.66
C ILE A 116 4.78 -45.89 -53.90
N ARG A 117 4.39 -44.80 -54.56
CA ARG A 117 3.29 -43.89 -54.19
C ARG A 117 2.48 -43.61 -55.44
N MET A 118 1.16 -43.76 -55.35
CA MET A 118 0.27 -43.63 -56.51
C MET A 118 -1.08 -43.00 -56.10
N PRO A 119 -1.80 -42.36 -57.03
CA PRO A 119 -3.15 -41.88 -56.79
C PRO A 119 -4.12 -43.01 -56.42
N LEU A 120 -5.07 -42.73 -55.51
CA LEU A 120 -6.16 -43.65 -55.20
C LEU A 120 -6.97 -43.96 -56.48
N GLY A 121 -7.43 -45.20 -56.62
CA GLY A 121 -8.15 -45.66 -57.81
C GLY A 121 -7.27 -46.15 -58.97
N THR A 122 -5.94 -46.24 -58.79
CA THR A 122 -5.03 -46.81 -59.80
C THR A 122 -4.30 -48.08 -59.35
N GLY A 123 -4.03 -49.00 -60.29
CA GLY A 123 -3.39 -50.31 -60.03
C GLY A 123 -4.20 -51.22 -59.11
N ILE A 124 -3.56 -52.29 -58.60
CA ILE A 124 -4.18 -53.23 -57.63
C ILE A 124 -4.60 -52.51 -56.35
N LEU A 125 -3.79 -51.56 -55.88
CA LEU A 125 -4.09 -50.79 -54.68
C LEU A 125 -5.31 -49.87 -54.87
N GLY A 126 -5.51 -49.38 -56.09
CA GLY A 126 -6.64 -48.58 -56.50
C GLY A 126 -7.97 -49.34 -56.59
N THR A 127 -7.94 -50.59 -57.07
CA THR A 127 -9.14 -51.43 -57.13
C THR A 127 -9.63 -51.82 -55.73
N VAL A 128 -8.70 -52.09 -54.81
CA VAL A 128 -9.02 -52.28 -53.38
C VAL A 128 -9.60 -50.99 -52.78
N ALA A 129 -9.12 -49.82 -53.22
CA ALA A 129 -9.60 -48.50 -52.81
C ALA A 129 -10.98 -48.10 -53.34
N ALA A 130 -11.31 -48.46 -54.58
CA ALA A 130 -12.50 -48.01 -55.29
C ALA A 130 -13.77 -48.87 -55.04
N GLY A 131 -13.62 -50.13 -54.61
CA GLY A 131 -14.76 -51.08 -54.58
C GLY A 131 -14.76 -52.09 -53.44
N GLY A 132 -13.77 -52.10 -52.55
CA GLY A 132 -13.84 -52.85 -51.30
C GLY A 132 -13.80 -54.38 -51.40
N THR A 133 -13.52 -54.92 -52.57
CA THR A 133 -13.36 -56.35 -52.84
C THR A 133 -11.88 -56.73 -52.86
N SER A 134 -11.55 -57.90 -52.33
CA SER A 134 -10.23 -58.54 -52.44
C SER A 134 -9.78 -58.60 -53.90
N VAL A 135 -8.49 -58.39 -54.16
CA VAL A 135 -7.94 -58.36 -55.53
C VAL A 135 -6.93 -59.48 -55.70
N HIS A 136 -7.04 -60.21 -56.80
CA HIS A 136 -6.16 -61.33 -57.15
C HIS A 136 -5.88 -61.30 -58.64
N THR A 137 -4.60 -61.23 -59.02
CA THR A 137 -4.14 -61.37 -60.39
C THR A 137 -3.03 -62.40 -60.47
N ASP A 138 -3.13 -63.29 -61.45
CA ASP A 138 -2.16 -64.36 -61.68
C ASP A 138 -0.97 -63.85 -62.52
N ASP A 139 -1.14 -62.73 -63.25
CA ASP A 139 -0.10 -62.05 -64.01
C ASP A 139 -0.43 -60.56 -64.22
N TYR A 140 0.06 -59.69 -63.34
CA TYR A 140 -0.22 -58.27 -63.27
C TYR A 140 0.02 -57.54 -64.58
N LEU A 141 1.17 -57.74 -65.24
CA LEU A 141 1.50 -57.01 -66.48
C LEU A 141 0.66 -57.45 -67.69
N ALA A 142 -0.04 -58.58 -67.58
CA ALA A 142 -0.89 -59.13 -68.64
C ALA A 142 -2.39 -58.94 -68.35
N ASP A 143 -2.75 -58.39 -67.20
CA ASP A 143 -4.13 -58.28 -66.72
C ASP A 143 -4.79 -56.99 -67.23
N ALA A 144 -5.67 -57.11 -68.22
CA ALA A 144 -6.34 -55.98 -68.85
C ALA A 144 -7.42 -55.33 -67.98
N ASP A 145 -7.84 -55.98 -66.89
CA ASP A 145 -8.87 -55.45 -65.98
C ASP A 145 -8.28 -54.47 -64.94
N LEU A 146 -6.95 -54.33 -64.89
CA LEU A 146 -6.24 -53.42 -63.99
C LEU A 146 -5.91 -52.07 -64.65
N ASN A 147 -6.00 -50.99 -63.86
CA ASN A 147 -5.61 -49.67 -64.31
C ASN A 147 -4.09 -49.47 -64.17
N HIS A 148 -3.37 -49.50 -65.29
CA HIS A 148 -1.92 -49.47 -65.37
C HIS A 148 -1.34 -48.04 -65.41
N LEU A 149 -0.27 -47.80 -64.64
CA LEU A 149 0.53 -46.58 -64.72
C LEU A 149 1.93 -46.93 -65.18
N THR A 150 2.40 -46.24 -66.23
CA THR A 150 3.69 -46.54 -66.88
C THR A 150 4.89 -46.60 -65.92
N HIS A 151 4.93 -45.70 -64.93
CA HIS A 151 6.03 -45.67 -63.95
C HIS A 151 5.91 -46.77 -62.87
N ILE A 152 4.68 -47.20 -62.54
CA ILE A 152 4.43 -48.32 -61.61
C ILE A 152 4.74 -49.65 -62.29
N ASP A 153 4.33 -49.82 -63.55
CA ASP A 153 4.63 -51.01 -64.33
C ASP A 153 6.14 -51.19 -64.52
N ALA A 154 6.88 -50.10 -64.70
CA ALA A 154 8.35 -50.13 -64.74
C ALA A 154 8.95 -50.62 -63.41
N ALA A 155 8.42 -50.17 -62.27
CA ALA A 155 8.86 -50.63 -60.95
C ALA A 155 8.48 -52.11 -60.69
N VAL A 156 7.27 -52.52 -61.07
CA VAL A 156 6.77 -53.91 -61.01
C VAL A 156 7.64 -54.83 -61.87
N ALA A 157 7.91 -54.45 -63.12
CA ALA A 157 8.75 -55.21 -64.03
C ALA A 157 10.21 -55.27 -63.55
N GLY A 158 10.74 -54.17 -63.01
CA GLY A 158 12.10 -54.10 -62.44
C GLY A 158 12.29 -54.98 -61.20
N GLU A 159 11.25 -55.14 -60.37
CA GLU A 159 11.25 -56.07 -59.24
C GLU A 159 10.97 -57.53 -59.66
N GLY A 160 10.46 -57.72 -60.88
CA GLY A 160 10.10 -59.01 -61.47
C GLY A 160 8.77 -59.57 -60.99
N VAL A 161 7.84 -58.71 -60.54
CA VAL A 161 6.54 -59.16 -60.01
C VAL A 161 5.61 -59.62 -61.13
N ARG A 162 4.95 -60.74 -60.90
CA ARG A 162 4.02 -61.37 -61.84
C ARG A 162 2.66 -61.56 -61.17
N ALA A 163 2.53 -62.36 -60.12
CA ALA A 163 1.25 -62.53 -59.43
C ALA A 163 1.14 -61.61 -58.20
N ILE A 164 -0.04 -61.04 -57.95
CA ILE A 164 -0.30 -60.22 -56.74
C ILE A 164 -1.69 -60.56 -56.18
N SER A 165 -1.77 -60.67 -54.86
CA SER A 165 -3.02 -60.84 -54.13
C SER A 165 -3.07 -59.88 -52.96
N GLY A 166 -4.21 -59.22 -52.75
CA GLY A 166 -4.37 -58.17 -51.76
C GLY A 166 -5.72 -58.17 -51.07
N GLU A 167 -5.71 -57.85 -49.78
CA GLU A 167 -6.89 -57.74 -48.93
C GLU A 167 -6.98 -56.34 -48.30
N PRO A 168 -8.17 -55.71 -48.25
CA PRO A 168 -8.35 -54.38 -47.69
C PRO A 168 -8.17 -54.34 -46.15
N LEU A 169 -7.59 -53.25 -45.67
CA LEU A 169 -7.52 -52.92 -44.24
C LEU A 169 -8.63 -51.93 -43.90
N ARG A 170 -9.58 -52.36 -43.06
CA ARG A 170 -10.71 -51.52 -42.62
C ARG A 170 -10.66 -51.27 -41.12
N VAL A 171 -10.72 -50.00 -40.76
CA VAL A 171 -10.83 -49.53 -39.37
C VAL A 171 -12.13 -48.75 -39.25
N ASP A 172 -13.02 -49.16 -38.34
CA ASP A 172 -14.35 -48.56 -38.15
C ASP A 172 -15.14 -48.35 -39.46
N GLY A 173 -15.08 -49.34 -40.37
CA GLY A 173 -15.73 -49.30 -41.68
C GLY A 173 -15.02 -48.49 -42.76
N HIS A 174 -13.98 -47.72 -42.40
CA HIS A 174 -13.19 -46.90 -43.33
C HIS A 174 -12.00 -47.68 -43.87
N LEU A 175 -11.76 -47.57 -45.17
CA LEU A 175 -10.61 -48.20 -45.80
C LEU A 175 -9.34 -47.38 -45.55
N VAL A 176 -8.44 -47.92 -44.73
CA VAL A 176 -7.19 -47.25 -44.33
C VAL A 176 -5.97 -47.70 -45.13
N GLY A 177 -6.08 -48.80 -45.90
CA GLY A 177 -4.98 -49.34 -46.68
C GLY A 177 -5.26 -50.77 -47.18
N ALA A 178 -4.22 -51.51 -47.52
CA ALA A 178 -4.30 -52.89 -47.98
C ALA A 178 -3.07 -53.71 -47.55
N LEU A 179 -3.25 -55.02 -47.35
CA LEU A 179 -2.18 -56.00 -47.14
C LEU A 179 -2.06 -56.86 -48.38
N LEU A 180 -0.86 -56.92 -48.97
CA LEU A 180 -0.61 -57.57 -50.24
C LEU A 180 0.54 -58.57 -50.15
N VAL A 181 0.45 -59.62 -50.97
CA VAL A 181 1.51 -60.58 -51.25
C VAL A 181 1.73 -60.69 -52.74
N ALA A 182 2.98 -60.91 -53.14
CA ALA A 182 3.38 -60.87 -54.54
C ALA A 182 4.44 -61.91 -54.86
N GLN A 183 4.35 -62.48 -56.07
CA GLN A 183 5.15 -63.57 -56.60
C GLN A 183 5.84 -63.18 -57.89
N ARG A 184 7.08 -63.66 -58.10
CA ARG A 184 7.86 -63.36 -59.32
C ARG A 184 7.60 -64.32 -60.48
N SER A 185 6.60 -65.19 -60.33
CA SER A 185 6.14 -66.13 -61.35
C SER A 185 4.61 -66.06 -61.46
N PRO A 186 4.03 -66.32 -62.65
CA PRO A 186 2.58 -66.34 -62.80
C PRO A 186 1.96 -67.50 -62.03
N VAL A 187 1.14 -67.21 -61.01
CA VAL A 187 0.50 -68.24 -60.20
C VAL A 187 -0.79 -67.78 -59.52
N ALA A 188 -1.77 -68.66 -59.51
CA ALA A 188 -3.06 -68.43 -58.85
C ALA A 188 -3.00 -68.62 -57.33
N MET A 189 -3.74 -67.76 -56.62
CA MET A 189 -3.90 -67.86 -55.16
C MET A 189 -4.93 -68.92 -54.78
N PRO A 190 -4.56 -69.97 -54.00
CA PRO A 190 -5.51 -70.97 -53.55
C PRO A 190 -6.54 -70.39 -52.55
N PRO A 191 -7.76 -70.96 -52.45
CA PRO A 191 -8.80 -70.47 -51.53
C PRO A 191 -8.36 -70.39 -50.06
N ALA A 192 -7.60 -71.38 -49.59
CA ALA A 192 -7.05 -71.38 -48.22
C ALA A 192 -6.02 -70.26 -48.00
N GLY A 193 -5.26 -69.89 -49.04
CA GLY A 193 -4.32 -68.76 -49.01
C GLY A 193 -5.05 -67.41 -48.96
N ARG A 194 -6.16 -67.27 -49.70
CA ARG A 194 -7.02 -66.07 -49.62
C ARG A 194 -7.57 -65.85 -48.22
N GLU A 195 -8.11 -66.90 -47.60
CA GLU A 195 -8.66 -66.79 -46.24
C GLU A 195 -7.58 -66.44 -45.21
N ALA A 196 -6.39 -67.03 -45.33
CA ALA A 196 -5.25 -66.68 -44.47
C ALA A 196 -4.83 -65.21 -44.65
N LEU A 197 -4.75 -64.71 -45.89
CA LEU A 197 -4.44 -63.31 -46.17
C LEU A 197 -5.49 -62.36 -45.57
N ARG A 198 -6.78 -62.70 -45.70
CA ARG A 198 -7.91 -61.92 -45.15
C ARG A 198 -7.84 -61.81 -43.64
N LEU A 199 -7.52 -62.91 -42.95
CA LEU A 199 -7.37 -62.92 -41.49
C LEU A 199 -6.16 -62.13 -41.02
N MET A 200 -5.03 -62.20 -41.74
CA MET A 200 -3.85 -61.38 -41.44
C MET A 200 -4.11 -59.89 -41.69
N ALA A 201 -4.89 -59.54 -42.72
CA ALA A 201 -5.33 -58.17 -42.99
C ALA A 201 -6.23 -57.64 -41.86
N LEU A 202 -7.13 -58.46 -41.31
CA LEU A 202 -7.92 -58.09 -40.13
C LEU A 202 -7.04 -57.78 -38.93
N GLN A 203 -6.00 -58.57 -38.67
CA GLN A 203 -5.05 -58.30 -37.57
C GLN A 203 -4.26 -57.01 -37.79
N ALA A 204 -3.84 -56.71 -39.02
CA ALA A 204 -3.18 -55.46 -39.36
C ALA A 204 -4.09 -54.24 -39.15
N ALA A 205 -5.38 -54.35 -39.47
CA ALA A 205 -6.34 -53.27 -39.24
C ALA A 205 -6.52 -52.97 -37.74
N VAL A 206 -6.61 -54.01 -36.89
CA VAL A 206 -6.66 -53.85 -35.43
C VAL A 206 -5.39 -53.16 -34.90
N ALA A 207 -4.21 -53.51 -35.44
CA ALA A 207 -2.95 -52.86 -35.09
C ALA A 207 -2.94 -51.35 -35.32
N LEU A 208 -3.48 -50.93 -36.47
CA LEU A 208 -3.56 -49.53 -36.85
C LEU A 208 -4.45 -48.73 -35.90
N GLU A 209 -5.61 -49.29 -35.53
CA GLU A 209 -6.57 -48.64 -34.63
C GLU A 209 -6.05 -48.51 -33.19
N GLN A 210 -5.43 -49.57 -32.66
CA GLN A 210 -4.86 -49.53 -31.31
C GLN A 210 -3.78 -48.46 -31.16
N THR A 211 -2.93 -48.31 -32.18
CA THR A 211 -1.91 -47.26 -32.16
C THR A 211 -2.55 -45.86 -32.19
N ARG A 212 -3.57 -45.64 -33.03
CA ARG A 212 -4.26 -44.35 -33.14
C ARG A 212 -4.81 -43.89 -31.79
N ARG A 213 -5.55 -44.77 -31.10
CA ARG A 213 -6.13 -44.49 -29.77
C ARG A 213 -5.07 -44.19 -28.71
N ALA A 214 -3.96 -44.94 -28.71
CA ALA A 214 -2.87 -44.70 -27.75
C ALA A 214 -2.25 -43.30 -27.90
N SER A 215 -2.07 -42.83 -29.14
CA SER A 215 -1.56 -41.48 -29.44
C SER A 215 -2.52 -40.37 -28.99
N GLU A 216 -3.82 -40.54 -29.19
CA GLU A 216 -4.84 -39.57 -28.76
C GLU A 216 -4.88 -39.43 -27.23
N ILE A 217 -4.83 -40.54 -26.50
CA ILE A 217 -4.79 -40.53 -25.03
C ILE A 217 -3.54 -39.79 -24.51
N ALA A 218 -2.39 -40.01 -25.14
CA ALA A 218 -1.15 -39.31 -24.77
C ALA A 218 -1.24 -37.79 -24.99
N ALA A 219 -1.84 -37.35 -26.10
CA ALA A 219 -2.04 -35.93 -26.41
C ALA A 219 -3.00 -35.24 -25.43
N LEU A 220 -4.11 -35.89 -25.05
CA LEU A 220 -5.04 -35.33 -24.07
C LEU A 220 -4.40 -35.14 -22.70
N ARG A 221 -3.58 -36.11 -22.24
CA ARG A 221 -2.88 -36.03 -20.96
C ARG A 221 -1.86 -34.89 -20.90
N SER A 222 -1.13 -34.65 -21.99
CA SER A 222 -0.17 -33.55 -22.04
C SER A 222 -0.86 -32.18 -22.02
N ALA A 223 -1.99 -32.04 -22.73
CA ALA A 223 -2.80 -30.83 -22.71
C ALA A 223 -3.38 -30.54 -21.30
N GLU A 224 -3.88 -31.56 -20.61
CA GLU A 224 -4.43 -31.43 -19.26
C GLU A 224 -3.35 -31.02 -18.23
N ALA A 225 -2.15 -31.59 -18.33
CA ALA A 225 -1.01 -31.20 -17.48
C ALA A 225 -0.60 -29.73 -17.69
N ALA A 226 -0.58 -29.27 -18.94
CA ALA A 226 -0.28 -27.86 -19.26
C ALA A 226 -1.36 -26.91 -18.70
N ALA A 227 -2.63 -27.29 -18.82
CA ALA A 227 -3.75 -26.52 -18.28
C ALA A 227 -3.69 -26.42 -16.74
N ARG A 228 -3.42 -27.53 -16.04
CA ARG A 228 -3.22 -27.52 -14.57
C ARG A 228 -2.06 -26.62 -14.15
N ALA A 229 -0.94 -26.68 -14.86
CA ALA A 229 0.22 -25.83 -14.56
C ALA A 229 -0.08 -24.34 -14.78
N ALA A 230 -0.88 -24.00 -15.80
CA ALA A 230 -1.32 -22.61 -16.03
C ALA A 230 -2.29 -22.12 -14.94
N ALA A 231 -3.26 -22.95 -14.53
CA ALA A 231 -4.20 -22.63 -13.47
C ALA A 231 -3.51 -22.42 -12.10
N ALA A 232 -2.51 -23.26 -11.78
CA ALA A 232 -1.74 -23.13 -10.54
C ALA A 232 -0.98 -21.79 -10.46
N ARG A 233 -0.36 -21.35 -11.57
CA ARG A 233 0.31 -20.03 -11.65
C ARG A 233 -0.67 -18.87 -11.45
N SER A 234 -1.78 -18.88 -12.18
CA SER A 234 -2.80 -17.82 -12.07
C SER A 234 -3.39 -17.71 -10.66
N THR A 235 -3.58 -18.83 -9.96
CA THR A 235 -4.11 -18.81 -8.58
C THR A 235 -3.07 -18.25 -7.60
N GLY A 236 -1.78 -18.52 -7.81
CA GLY A 236 -0.68 -17.93 -7.05
C GLY A 236 -0.64 -16.41 -7.19
N ASP A 237 -0.67 -15.92 -8.44
CA ASP A 237 -0.64 -14.47 -8.74
C ASP A 237 -1.83 -13.72 -8.11
N VAL A 238 -3.03 -14.31 -8.15
CA VAL A 238 -4.24 -13.72 -7.55
C VAL A 238 -4.15 -13.69 -6.02
N ALA A 239 -3.62 -14.75 -5.39
CA ALA A 239 -3.46 -14.80 -3.94
C ALA A 239 -2.43 -13.76 -3.44
N GLU A 240 -1.35 -13.55 -4.19
CA GLU A 240 -0.34 -12.55 -3.87
C GLU A 240 -0.88 -11.12 -4.02
N ALA A 241 -1.61 -10.84 -5.11
CA ALA A 241 -2.28 -9.56 -5.31
C ALA A 241 -3.33 -9.26 -4.22
N ALA A 242 -4.11 -10.26 -3.80
CA ALA A 242 -5.08 -10.12 -2.73
C ALA A 242 -4.42 -9.83 -1.37
N ALA A 243 -3.29 -10.48 -1.06
CA ALA A 243 -2.55 -10.23 0.17
C ALA A 243 -1.99 -8.80 0.24
N LEU A 244 -1.51 -8.29 -0.89
CA LEU A 244 -1.04 -6.93 -1.04
C LEU A 244 -2.18 -5.89 -0.87
N LEU A 245 -3.34 -6.10 -1.51
CA LEU A 245 -4.51 -5.23 -1.30
C LEU A 245 -5.01 -5.22 0.15
N ALA A 246 -4.96 -6.37 0.83
CA ALA A 246 -5.31 -6.44 2.26
C ALA A 246 -4.31 -5.67 3.13
N LEU A 247 -3.03 -5.60 2.73
CA LEU A 247 -2.05 -4.75 3.40
C LEU A 247 -2.41 -3.26 3.24
N ASP A 248 -2.77 -2.81 2.03
CA ASP A 248 -3.13 -1.41 1.79
C ASP A 248 -4.27 -0.94 2.69
N ALA A 249 -5.31 -1.78 2.83
CA ALA A 249 -6.44 -1.48 3.70
C ALA A 249 -6.02 -1.30 5.17
N ARG A 250 -5.09 -2.13 5.67
CA ARG A 250 -4.57 -2.03 7.04
C ARG A 250 -3.69 -0.79 7.23
N LEU A 251 -2.81 -0.48 6.27
CA LEU A 251 -1.98 0.72 6.31
C LEU A 251 -2.83 1.99 6.31
N LEU A 252 -3.89 2.05 5.48
CA LEU A 252 -4.84 3.17 5.47
C LEU A 252 -5.61 3.28 6.79
N ALA A 253 -6.03 2.17 7.39
CA ALA A 253 -6.68 2.17 8.69
C ALA A 253 -5.75 2.68 9.80
N ALA A 254 -4.47 2.29 9.78
CA ALA A 254 -3.45 2.76 10.72
C ALA A 254 -3.26 4.28 10.66
N LEU A 255 -3.34 4.88 9.46
CA LEU A 255 -3.30 6.34 9.28
C LEU A 255 -4.51 7.06 9.88
N GLY A 256 -5.71 6.48 9.74
CA GLY A 256 -6.95 7.07 10.26
C GLY A 256 -7.10 7.00 11.78
N GLY A 257 -6.42 6.06 12.44
CA GLY A 257 -6.55 5.79 13.89
C GLY A 257 -5.78 6.74 14.81
N GLY A 258 -5.06 7.73 14.27
CA GLY A 258 -4.27 8.68 15.07
C GLY A 258 -2.94 8.13 15.61
N GLY A 259 -2.53 6.92 15.20
CA GLY A 259 -1.29 6.27 15.63
C GLY A 259 -0.01 6.75 14.92
N GLY A 260 -0.14 7.67 13.95
CA GLY A 260 0.98 8.28 13.22
C GLY A 260 1.87 7.25 12.51
N CYS A 261 3.14 7.61 12.33
CA CYS A 261 4.12 6.76 11.62
C CYS A 261 4.33 5.39 12.29
N ARG A 262 4.18 5.32 13.63
CA ARG A 262 4.43 4.11 14.41
C ARG A 262 3.43 3.00 14.11
N ALA A 263 2.14 3.33 13.98
CA ALA A 263 1.10 2.34 13.67
C ALA A 263 1.33 1.69 12.28
N VAL A 264 1.81 2.48 11.31
CA VAL A 264 2.16 2.00 9.97
C VAL A 264 3.33 1.01 10.04
N VAL A 265 4.36 1.32 10.83
CA VAL A 265 5.53 0.44 11.04
C VAL A 265 5.15 -0.86 11.76
N GLU A 266 4.21 -0.80 12.72
CA GLU A 266 3.68 -1.99 13.41
C GLU A 266 2.92 -2.92 12.43
N GLU A 267 2.05 -2.38 11.57
CA GLU A 267 1.32 -3.17 10.56
C GLU A 267 2.25 -3.82 9.52
N LEU A 268 3.31 -3.11 9.11
CA LEU A 268 4.33 -3.66 8.21
C LEU A 268 5.09 -4.80 8.86
N ALA A 269 5.48 -4.64 10.13
CA ALA A 269 6.19 -5.68 10.86
C ALA A 269 5.33 -6.93 11.07
N ASP A 270 4.02 -6.76 11.28
CA ASP A 270 3.07 -7.86 11.37
C ASP A 270 2.83 -8.54 10.02
N ALA A 271 2.79 -7.77 8.92
CA ALA A 271 2.60 -8.32 7.58
C ALA A 271 3.83 -9.07 7.05
N LEU A 272 5.02 -8.63 7.44
CA LEU A 272 6.31 -9.23 7.06
C LEU A 272 6.77 -10.31 8.04
N ASP A 273 6.14 -10.40 9.21
CA ASP A 273 6.59 -11.21 10.35
C ASP A 273 8.07 -10.97 10.70
N ALA A 274 8.52 -9.72 10.52
CA ALA A 274 9.91 -9.32 10.64
C ALA A 274 10.01 -7.92 11.27
N PRO A 275 11.13 -7.58 11.91
CA PRO A 275 11.36 -6.23 12.40
C PRO A 275 11.35 -5.20 11.25
N VAL A 276 10.76 -4.04 11.52
CA VAL A 276 10.74 -2.89 10.61
C VAL A 276 11.15 -1.64 11.37
N TRP A 277 12.05 -0.85 10.78
CA TRP A 277 12.54 0.41 11.33
C TRP A 277 12.30 1.55 10.35
N LEU A 278 11.85 2.69 10.86
CA LEU A 278 11.89 3.97 10.15
C LEU A 278 13.09 4.77 10.67
N VAL A 279 14.05 5.04 9.80
CA VAL A 279 15.22 5.87 10.10
C VAL A 279 15.11 7.23 9.41
N ASP A 280 15.66 8.26 10.03
CA ASP A 280 15.82 9.58 9.40
C ASP A 280 17.03 9.63 8.46
N ILE A 281 17.24 10.79 7.82
CA ILE A 281 18.36 11.03 6.90
C ILE A 281 19.74 10.92 7.55
N ASP A 282 19.83 11.10 8.87
CA ASP A 282 21.06 10.97 9.66
C ASP A 282 21.25 9.52 10.16
N GLY A 283 20.39 8.58 9.73
CA GLY A 283 20.42 7.17 10.10
C GLY A 283 19.92 6.89 11.52
N ARG A 284 19.24 7.85 12.18
CA ARG A 284 18.71 7.68 13.54
C ARG A 284 17.30 7.08 13.48
N PRO A 285 16.98 6.10 14.32
CA PRO A 285 15.64 5.49 14.33
C PRO A 285 14.60 6.47 14.89
N ARG A 286 13.57 6.76 14.09
CA ARG A 286 12.41 7.56 14.50
C ARG A 286 11.33 6.69 15.14
N CYS A 287 11.08 5.51 14.59
CA CYS A 287 10.23 4.48 15.19
C CYS A 287 10.60 3.08 14.70
N SER A 288 10.25 2.06 15.49
CA SER A 288 10.49 0.65 15.15
C SER A 288 9.39 -0.23 15.69
N ALA A 289 9.19 -1.37 15.04
CA ALA A 289 8.34 -2.45 15.50
C ALA A 289 9.08 -3.79 15.45
N ARG A 290 8.82 -4.64 16.46
CA ARG A 290 9.44 -5.97 16.64
C ARG A 290 10.98 -5.97 16.69
N GLY A 291 11.62 -4.84 16.95
CA GLY A 291 13.07 -4.71 17.11
C GLY A 291 13.48 -3.48 17.94
N THR A 292 14.50 -3.65 18.80
CA THR A 292 14.97 -2.63 19.77
C THR A 292 16.25 -1.91 19.36
N THR A 293 17.03 -2.46 18.42
CA THR A 293 18.25 -1.84 17.88
C THR A 293 18.11 -1.67 16.37
N ALA A 294 18.31 -0.46 15.85
CA ALA A 294 18.43 -0.24 14.42
C ALA A 294 19.66 -1.01 13.93
N GLY A 295 19.45 -2.02 13.09
CA GLY A 295 20.54 -2.70 12.40
C GLY A 295 21.15 -1.75 11.36
N THR A 296 21.94 -0.78 11.79
CA THR A 296 22.77 0.08 10.93
C THR A 296 24.10 -0.60 10.60
N GLY A 297 24.19 -1.92 10.75
CA GLY A 297 25.32 -2.70 10.28
C GLY A 297 25.28 -2.79 8.77
N ASP A 298 26.43 -2.57 8.15
CA ASP A 298 26.74 -2.69 6.72
C ASP A 298 26.61 -4.15 6.20
N ASP A 299 25.79 -4.97 6.86
CA ASP A 299 25.55 -6.39 6.55
C ASP A 299 24.33 -6.47 5.60
N ASP A 300 24.65 -6.71 4.34
CA ASP A 300 23.90 -6.48 3.09
C ASP A 300 22.65 -7.37 2.87
N GLU A 301 22.00 -7.90 3.92
CA GLU A 301 21.00 -8.98 3.79
C GLU A 301 19.54 -8.59 4.14
N GLY A 302 19.16 -7.31 3.98
CA GLY A 302 17.79 -6.80 4.25
C GLY A 302 17.18 -5.96 3.13
N THR A 303 15.85 -5.83 3.10
CA THR A 303 15.16 -4.97 2.12
C THR A 303 14.96 -3.56 2.67
N ARG A 304 15.21 -2.55 1.83
CA ARG A 304 15.03 -1.13 2.17
C ARG A 304 14.11 -0.42 1.19
N ALA A 305 13.34 0.55 1.69
CA ALA A 305 12.48 1.43 0.88
C ALA A 305 12.64 2.88 1.30
N LEU A 306 12.85 3.77 0.33
CA LEU A 306 13.03 5.20 0.57
C LEU A 306 11.68 5.87 0.84
N VAL A 307 11.60 6.64 1.92
CA VAL A 307 10.48 7.50 2.28
C VAL A 307 10.83 8.93 1.89
N VAL A 308 10.06 9.52 0.98
CA VAL A 308 10.25 10.91 0.56
C VAL A 308 8.99 11.71 0.90
N VAL A 309 9.14 12.74 1.73
CA VAL A 309 8.07 13.69 2.05
C VAL A 309 8.36 15.00 1.32
N PRO A 310 7.50 15.43 0.38
CA PRO A 310 7.66 16.71 -0.29
C PRO A 310 7.30 17.86 0.67
N SER A 311 8.25 18.75 0.97
CA SER A 311 8.00 20.01 1.68
C SER A 311 8.44 21.21 0.85
N ARG A 312 7.87 22.39 1.15
CA ARG A 312 8.10 23.65 0.40
C ARG A 312 9.51 24.22 0.59
N THR A 313 10.25 23.76 1.60
CA THR A 313 11.59 24.30 1.93
C THR A 313 12.67 23.23 2.19
N THR A 314 12.31 22.01 2.61
CA THR A 314 13.27 20.90 2.84
C THR A 314 12.59 19.55 2.64
N SER A 315 13.04 18.70 1.71
CA SER A 315 12.51 17.33 1.61
C SER A 315 12.92 16.52 2.84
N HIS A 316 11.96 16.08 3.67
CA HIS A 316 12.26 15.10 4.70
C HIS A 316 12.42 13.75 4.01
N GLN A 317 13.65 13.25 3.98
CA GLN A 317 13.99 11.91 3.51
C GLN A 317 14.16 11.02 4.74
N GLY A 318 13.48 9.88 4.74
CA GLY A 318 13.69 8.80 5.71
C GLY A 318 13.77 7.48 4.97
N GLU A 319 14.12 6.40 5.65
CA GLU A 319 14.22 5.07 5.04
C GLU A 319 13.49 4.05 5.92
N LEU A 320 12.71 3.17 5.30
CA LEU A 320 12.17 1.98 5.92
C LEU A 320 13.13 0.82 5.68
N VAL A 321 13.52 0.15 6.76
CA VAL A 321 14.46 -0.97 6.73
C VAL A 321 13.79 -2.18 7.35
N SER A 322 13.95 -3.36 6.75
CA SER A 322 13.53 -4.63 7.33
C SER A 322 14.54 -5.74 7.02
N SER A 323 14.64 -6.73 7.92
CA SER A 323 15.42 -7.95 7.67
C SER A 323 14.72 -8.94 6.74
N ALA A 324 13.45 -8.71 6.36
CA ALA A 324 12.77 -9.53 5.38
C ALA A 324 13.37 -9.33 3.98
N THR A 325 13.48 -10.41 3.21
CA THR A 325 14.02 -10.43 1.84
C THR A 325 13.01 -10.97 0.83
N GLY A 326 13.17 -10.59 -0.43
CA GLY A 326 12.33 -11.05 -1.55
C GLY A 326 11.35 -10.00 -2.10
N GLU A 327 10.72 -10.32 -3.22
CA GLU A 327 9.88 -9.39 -3.99
C GLU A 327 8.62 -8.95 -3.21
N ARG A 328 8.02 -9.87 -2.46
CA ARG A 328 6.91 -9.59 -1.53
C ARG A 328 7.28 -8.60 -0.43
N ALA A 329 8.49 -8.75 0.16
CA ALA A 329 8.96 -7.85 1.19
C ALA A 329 9.20 -6.43 0.64
N ARG A 330 9.78 -6.35 -0.56
CA ARG A 330 10.00 -5.08 -1.27
C ARG A 330 8.69 -4.38 -1.61
N ALA A 331 7.72 -5.10 -2.18
CA ALA A 331 6.42 -4.54 -2.51
C ALA A 331 5.66 -4.05 -1.26
N ALA A 332 5.73 -4.78 -0.15
CA ALA A 332 5.13 -4.35 1.11
C ALA A 332 5.80 -3.09 1.68
N LEU A 333 7.14 -3.02 1.66
CA LEU A 333 7.88 -1.85 2.13
C LEU A 333 7.66 -0.61 1.26
N ASP A 334 7.56 -0.74 -0.06
CA ASP A 334 7.27 0.39 -0.96
C ASP A 334 5.90 1.02 -0.65
N ARG A 335 4.89 0.20 -0.37
CA ARG A 335 3.56 0.69 0.05
C ARG A 335 3.57 1.26 1.45
N GLY A 336 4.34 0.63 2.34
CA GLY A 336 4.66 1.16 3.65
C GLY A 336 5.29 2.55 3.60
N ALA A 337 6.23 2.77 2.68
CA ALA A 337 6.93 4.04 2.52
C ALA A 337 5.96 5.16 2.11
N LEU A 338 5.01 4.88 1.22
CA LEU A 338 3.95 5.82 0.86
C LEU A 338 3.05 6.17 2.06
N ALA A 339 2.65 5.17 2.85
CA ALA A 339 1.83 5.39 4.03
C ALA A 339 2.59 6.21 5.10
N VAL A 340 3.86 5.88 5.36
CA VAL A 340 4.70 6.66 6.29
C VAL A 340 4.91 8.09 5.79
N ALA A 341 5.14 8.30 4.49
CA ALA A 341 5.31 9.64 3.95
C ALA A 341 4.05 10.50 4.19
N LEU A 342 2.86 9.92 4.02
CA LEU A 342 1.60 10.61 4.31
C LEU A 342 1.42 10.89 5.81
N ALA A 343 1.77 9.95 6.70
CA ALA A 343 1.74 10.18 8.14
C ALA A 343 2.64 11.36 8.54
N LEU A 344 3.87 11.40 8.01
CA LEU A 344 4.82 12.48 8.25
C LEU A 344 4.32 13.83 7.72
N GLN A 345 3.63 13.84 6.58
CA GLN A 345 3.04 15.04 6.02
C GLN A 345 1.93 15.59 6.93
N VAL A 346 1.04 14.73 7.43
CA VAL A 346 -0.02 15.15 8.37
C VAL A 346 0.58 15.66 9.68
N GLU A 347 1.58 14.97 10.23
CA GLU A 347 2.32 15.43 11.41
C GLU A 347 2.94 16.82 11.17
N HIS A 348 3.54 17.05 10.01
CA HIS A 348 4.14 18.33 9.64
C HIS A 348 3.10 19.43 9.48
N GLU A 349 1.99 19.17 8.80
CA GLU A 349 0.89 20.13 8.64
C GLU A 349 0.24 20.49 9.98
N LEU A 350 0.08 19.51 10.89
CA LEU A 350 -0.41 19.75 12.25
C LEU A 350 0.57 20.59 13.08
N ALA A 351 1.87 20.31 12.97
CA ALA A 351 2.91 21.10 13.63
C ALA A 351 2.95 22.55 13.08
N GLU A 352 2.91 22.73 11.76
CA GLU A 352 2.84 24.06 11.13
C GLU A 352 1.53 24.81 11.45
N ALA A 353 0.42 24.11 11.62
CA ALA A 353 -0.85 24.71 12.00
C ALA A 353 -0.85 25.14 13.48
N ALA A 354 -0.25 24.34 14.36
CA ALA A 354 -0.03 24.71 15.77
C ALA A 354 0.93 25.90 15.89
N ASP A 355 1.99 25.93 15.08
CA ASP A 355 3.01 26.98 15.08
C ASP A 355 2.50 28.34 14.53
N ARG A 356 1.40 28.30 13.76
CA ARG A 356 0.67 29.49 13.26
C ARG A 356 -0.42 30.01 14.20
N SER A 357 -0.65 29.37 15.36
CA SER A 357 -1.70 29.79 16.30
C SER A 357 -1.26 31.03 17.11
N PRO A 358 -2.01 32.16 17.04
CA PRO A 358 -1.73 33.32 17.88
C PRO A 358 -1.76 33.03 19.38
N SER A 359 -2.54 32.03 19.83
CA SER A 359 -2.57 31.61 21.23
C SER A 359 -1.28 30.92 21.67
N ALA A 360 -0.72 30.03 20.85
CA ALA A 360 0.51 29.30 21.20
C ALA A 360 1.72 30.25 21.26
N LEU A 361 1.81 31.20 20.32
CA LEU A 361 2.85 32.22 20.37
C LEU A 361 2.68 33.13 21.60
N LEU A 362 1.45 33.52 21.96
CA LEU A 362 1.22 34.29 23.19
C LEU A 362 1.61 33.50 24.43
N ASP A 363 1.31 32.21 24.50
CA ASP A 363 1.76 31.34 25.60
C ASP A 363 3.30 31.35 25.69
N ASP A 364 4.01 31.18 24.57
CA ASP A 364 5.47 31.22 24.52
C ASP A 364 6.07 32.60 24.89
N LEU A 365 5.43 33.69 24.48
CA LEU A 365 5.89 35.06 24.73
C LEU A 365 5.63 35.51 26.17
N LEU A 366 4.54 35.04 26.77
CA LEU A 366 4.07 35.48 28.09
C LEU A 366 4.54 34.56 29.23
N ASP A 367 5.03 33.35 28.93
CA ASP A 367 5.55 32.43 29.95
C ASP A 367 6.93 32.87 30.47
N GLU A 368 6.93 33.69 31.53
CA GLU A 368 8.14 34.14 32.24
C GLU A 368 8.98 33.00 32.85
N ARG A 369 8.43 31.79 32.97
CA ARG A 369 9.15 30.65 33.57
C ARG A 369 10.28 30.13 32.68
N GLY A 370 10.20 30.35 31.36
CA GLY A 370 11.22 29.94 30.41
C GLY A 370 12.57 30.62 30.60
N ASP A 371 12.59 31.82 31.18
CA ASP A 371 13.82 32.61 31.35
C ASP A 371 14.61 32.26 32.62
N ARG A 372 14.00 31.51 33.56
CA ARG A 372 14.62 31.13 34.85
C ARG A 372 15.14 29.69 34.89
N GLY A 373 14.88 28.88 33.87
CA GLY A 373 15.21 27.45 33.85
C GLY A 373 16.43 27.10 32.99
N GLY A 374 17.59 26.89 33.63
CA GLY A 374 18.63 25.88 33.30
C GLY A 374 19.21 25.71 31.88
N ALA A 375 18.81 26.45 30.85
CA ALA A 375 19.36 26.33 29.50
C ALA A 375 20.66 27.13 29.36
N GLY A 376 21.62 26.61 28.59
CA GLY A 376 22.87 27.29 28.26
C GLY A 376 22.63 28.60 27.50
N ASP A 377 23.57 29.53 27.58
CA ASP A 377 23.43 30.88 27.02
C ASP A 377 23.15 30.90 25.51
N ASP A 378 23.71 29.92 24.78
CA ASP A 378 23.53 29.76 23.34
C ASP A 378 22.11 29.32 22.95
N ASP A 379 21.48 28.42 23.73
CA ASP A 379 20.13 27.90 23.46
C ASP A 379 19.05 28.97 23.73
N ARG A 380 19.32 29.87 24.70
CA ARG A 380 18.48 31.06 24.95
C ARG A 380 18.53 32.06 23.80
N GLY A 381 19.71 32.27 23.21
CA GLY A 381 19.89 33.16 22.06
C GLY A 381 19.06 32.71 20.85
N VAL A 382 19.18 31.43 20.48
CA VAL A 382 18.46 30.85 19.34
C VAL A 382 16.95 30.85 19.57
N ARG A 383 16.48 30.46 20.77
CA ARG A 383 15.04 30.47 21.08
C ARG A 383 14.44 31.87 21.01
N ARG A 384 15.19 32.89 21.45
CA ARG A 384 14.75 34.29 21.40
C ARG A 384 14.66 34.81 19.96
N GLU A 385 15.64 34.52 19.12
CA GLU A 385 15.62 34.91 17.70
C GLU A 385 14.44 34.28 16.94
N VAL A 386 14.17 33.00 17.21
CA VAL A 386 13.01 32.28 16.62
C VAL A 386 11.69 32.90 17.08
N LEU A 387 11.54 33.23 18.37
CA LEU A 387 10.33 33.88 18.89
C LEU A 387 10.13 35.29 18.34
N GLU A 388 11.19 36.09 18.22
CA GLU A 388 11.14 37.43 17.63
C GLU A 388 10.75 37.38 16.15
N ALA A 389 11.29 36.43 15.38
CA ALA A 389 10.93 36.23 13.98
C ALA A 389 9.46 35.80 13.81
N ARG A 390 8.98 34.88 14.67
CA ARG A 390 7.57 34.44 14.69
C ARG A 390 6.62 35.58 15.04
N ALA A 391 6.96 36.39 16.05
CA ALA A 391 6.20 37.57 16.44
C ALA A 391 6.11 38.59 15.29
N LEU A 392 7.25 38.87 14.64
CA LEU A 392 7.30 39.82 13.53
C LEU A 392 6.49 39.34 12.31
N ALA A 393 6.52 38.04 12.01
CA ALA A 393 5.72 37.45 10.91
C ALA A 393 4.20 37.61 11.13
N LEU A 394 3.76 37.74 12.39
CA LEU A 394 2.38 38.00 12.77
C LEU A 394 2.08 39.47 13.07
N GLY A 395 3.02 40.37 12.78
CA GLY A 395 2.83 41.83 12.92
C GLY A 395 3.17 42.41 14.28
N LEU A 396 3.78 41.64 15.19
CA LEU A 396 4.32 42.12 16.47
C LEU A 396 5.82 42.41 16.36
N ASP A 397 6.20 43.68 16.29
CA ASP A 397 7.61 44.08 16.39
C ASP A 397 8.00 44.28 17.86
N LEU A 398 8.57 43.25 18.47
CA LEU A 398 9.03 43.29 19.87
C LEU A 398 10.18 44.27 20.13
N ARG A 399 10.76 44.85 19.07
CA ARG A 399 11.75 45.94 19.18
C ARG A 399 11.09 47.30 19.34
N ALA A 400 9.77 47.41 19.18
CA ALA A 400 9.01 48.61 19.47
C ALA A 400 8.42 48.57 20.90
N PRO A 401 8.05 49.71 21.50
CA PRO A 401 7.25 49.73 22.72
C PRO A 401 5.96 48.92 22.51
N ALA A 402 5.63 48.10 23.51
CA ALA A 402 4.49 47.20 23.49
C ALA A 402 3.56 47.46 24.66
N SER A 403 2.28 47.17 24.47
CA SER A 403 1.25 47.26 25.51
C SER A 403 0.48 45.93 25.56
N SER A 404 0.05 45.55 26.75
CA SER A 404 -0.71 44.32 27.00
C SER A 404 -2.02 44.64 27.70
N LEU A 405 -3.10 44.04 27.21
CA LEU A 405 -4.43 44.15 27.78
C LEU A 405 -5.00 42.78 28.06
N VAL A 406 -5.75 42.72 29.14
CA VAL A 406 -6.46 41.52 29.59
C VAL A 406 -7.93 41.84 29.73
N ALA A 407 -8.74 41.24 28.87
CA ALA A 407 -10.19 41.34 28.93
C ALA A 407 -10.78 40.10 29.63
N LEU A 408 -11.40 40.33 30.79
CA LEU A 408 -12.14 39.32 31.53
C LEU A 408 -13.56 39.27 30.99
N VAL A 409 -13.85 38.21 30.24
CA VAL A 409 -15.16 37.95 29.62
C VAL A 409 -15.61 36.51 29.89
N PRO A 410 -16.93 36.24 29.91
CA PRO A 410 -17.45 34.88 29.97
C PRO A 410 -16.88 34.00 28.84
N ALA A 411 -16.75 32.70 29.09
CA ALA A 411 -16.21 31.76 28.10
C ALA A 411 -16.99 31.78 26.77
N SER A 412 -18.31 32.00 26.83
CA SER A 412 -19.19 32.12 25.66
C SER A 412 -18.89 33.32 24.76
N ASP A 413 -18.33 34.40 25.31
CA ASP A 413 -18.12 35.65 24.58
C ASP A 413 -16.68 35.81 24.08
N ARG A 414 -15.73 34.97 24.52
CA ARG A 414 -14.31 35.05 24.13
C ARG A 414 -14.09 35.15 22.62
N GLN A 415 -14.78 34.31 21.83
CA GLN A 415 -14.61 34.33 20.38
C GLN A 415 -15.19 35.60 19.73
N ARG A 416 -16.30 36.11 20.29
CA ARG A 416 -16.91 37.38 19.85
C ARG A 416 -16.00 38.56 20.19
N THR A 417 -15.38 38.55 21.38
CA THR A 417 -14.36 39.53 21.80
C THR A 417 -13.17 39.53 20.85
N ILE A 418 -12.61 38.36 20.53
CA ILE A 418 -11.47 38.25 19.58
C ILE A 418 -11.85 38.82 18.21
N ALA A 419 -13.03 38.47 17.70
CA ALA A 419 -13.52 38.94 16.41
C ALA A 419 -13.73 40.46 16.37
N ALA A 420 -14.24 41.05 17.47
CA ALA A 420 -14.51 42.48 17.57
C ALA A 420 -13.23 43.31 17.73
N VAL A 421 -12.25 42.82 18.51
CA VAL A 421 -11.00 43.55 18.78
C VAL A 421 -10.00 43.45 17.63
N ARG A 422 -9.97 42.34 16.87
CA ARG A 422 -8.97 42.12 15.82
C ARG A 422 -8.85 43.25 14.78
N PRO A 423 -9.95 43.86 14.27
CA PRO A 423 -9.88 44.99 13.35
C PRO A 423 -9.19 46.22 13.94
N LEU A 424 -9.30 46.47 15.25
CA LEU A 424 -8.68 47.62 15.92
C LEU A 424 -7.15 47.56 15.87
N LEU A 425 -6.58 46.36 15.85
CA LEU A 425 -5.12 46.19 15.96
C LEU A 425 -4.40 46.50 14.64
N GLY A 426 -5.10 46.59 13.51
CA GLY A 426 -4.55 47.03 12.22
C GLY A 426 -3.30 46.26 11.76
N GLY A 427 -3.15 45.00 12.17
CA GLY A 427 -1.98 44.17 11.87
C GLY A 427 -0.72 44.48 12.70
N ARG A 428 -0.83 45.31 13.75
CA ARG A 428 0.27 45.70 14.66
C ARG A 428 0.14 45.05 16.05
N GLY A 429 -0.64 43.97 16.14
CA GLY A 429 -0.97 43.34 17.40
C GLY A 429 -1.65 41.99 17.23
N LEU A 430 -1.63 41.22 18.31
CA LEU A 430 -2.27 39.92 18.42
C LEU A 430 -3.41 39.96 19.43
N VAL A 431 -4.44 39.15 19.17
CA VAL A 431 -5.53 38.90 20.11
C VAL A 431 -5.87 37.42 20.11
N ALA A 432 -5.84 36.80 21.29
CA ALA A 432 -6.15 35.39 21.46
C ALA A 432 -6.57 35.09 22.90
N VAL A 433 -6.98 33.84 23.16
CA VAL A 433 -7.22 33.37 24.53
C VAL A 433 -5.88 32.93 25.12
N HIS A 434 -5.58 33.42 26.33
CA HIS A 434 -4.42 33.03 27.15
C HIS A 434 -4.90 32.82 28.60
N ALA A 435 -4.48 31.74 29.26
CA ALA A 435 -4.80 31.43 30.66
C ALA A 435 -6.29 31.71 31.07
N GLY A 436 -7.24 31.37 30.20
CA GLY A 436 -8.68 31.51 30.44
C GLY A 436 -9.26 32.93 30.29
N HIS A 437 -8.51 33.89 29.77
CA HIS A 437 -8.99 35.25 29.45
C HIS A 437 -8.58 35.66 28.03
N VAL A 438 -9.15 36.75 27.51
CA VAL A 438 -8.73 37.28 26.20
C VAL A 438 -7.57 38.22 26.43
N CYS A 439 -6.42 37.91 25.82
CA CYS A 439 -5.23 38.74 25.84
C CYS A 439 -5.10 39.48 24.51
N VAL A 440 -4.79 40.77 24.59
CA VAL A 440 -4.48 41.63 23.46
C VAL A 440 -3.08 42.19 23.67
N VAL A 441 -2.22 42.06 22.67
CA VAL A 441 -0.89 42.65 22.67
C VAL A 441 -0.74 43.51 21.43
N CYS A 442 -0.23 44.72 21.58
CA CYS A 442 0.07 45.61 20.47
C CYS A 442 1.50 46.14 20.57
N THR A 443 2.13 46.35 19.41
CA THR A 443 3.45 46.96 19.28
C THR A 443 3.37 48.17 18.37
N GLY A 444 4.02 49.27 18.74
CA GLY A 444 4.18 50.41 17.85
C GLY A 444 2.86 51.16 17.56
N GLY A 445 2.63 52.25 18.30
CA GLY A 445 1.41 53.03 18.09
C GLY A 445 1.28 54.32 18.86
N GLY A 446 2.21 54.71 19.74
CA GLY A 446 2.13 55.96 20.51
C GLY A 446 0.95 56.08 21.50
N ALA A 447 -0.12 55.33 21.28
CA ALA A 447 -1.26 55.20 22.17
C ALA A 447 -0.84 54.43 23.42
N ALA A 448 -1.08 55.03 24.58
CA ALA A 448 -0.87 54.39 25.88
C ALA A 448 -1.81 53.19 26.03
N ALA A 449 -1.45 52.23 26.89
CA ALA A 449 -2.31 51.07 27.16
C ALA A 449 -3.74 51.46 27.57
N ASP A 450 -3.90 52.59 28.25
CA ASP A 450 -5.20 53.16 28.67
C ASP A 450 -6.08 53.56 27.47
N GLU A 451 -5.52 54.25 26.46
CA GLU A 451 -6.24 54.64 25.24
C GLU A 451 -6.72 53.41 24.45
N LEU A 452 -5.85 52.39 24.34
CA LEU A 452 -6.20 51.13 23.72
C LEU A 452 -7.26 50.39 24.55
N GLY A 453 -7.20 50.50 25.88
CA GLY A 453 -8.20 49.98 26.82
C GLY A 453 -9.57 50.57 26.58
N GLY A 454 -9.67 51.89 26.49
CA GLY A 454 -10.90 52.60 26.16
C GLY A 454 -11.46 52.23 24.79
N ALA A 455 -10.60 52.06 23.78
CA ALA A 455 -11.02 51.63 22.44
C ALA A 455 -11.57 50.19 22.45
N VAL A 456 -10.91 49.27 23.17
CA VAL A 456 -11.37 47.89 23.34
C VAL A 456 -12.69 47.86 24.10
N GLU A 457 -12.82 48.61 25.20
CA GLU A 457 -14.08 48.71 25.95
C GLU A 457 -15.22 49.20 25.05
N ALA A 458 -15.01 50.28 24.30
CA ALA A 458 -16.02 50.86 23.41
C ALA A 458 -16.51 49.84 22.37
N VAL A 459 -15.59 49.15 21.70
CA VAL A 459 -15.93 48.12 20.70
C VAL A 459 -16.66 46.94 21.33
N LEU A 460 -16.27 46.50 22.54
CA LEU A 460 -16.98 45.43 23.24
C LEU A 460 -18.40 45.87 23.65
N GLY A 461 -18.58 47.12 24.03
CA GLY A 461 -19.88 47.74 24.27
C GLY A 461 -20.79 47.70 23.03
N GLU A 462 -20.27 48.04 21.85
CA GLU A 462 -21.01 48.00 20.58
C GLU A 462 -21.52 46.60 20.21
N VAL A 463 -20.72 45.56 20.51
CA VAL A 463 -21.13 44.16 20.26
C VAL A 463 -21.88 43.52 21.44
N GLY A 464 -22.23 44.31 22.46
CA GLY A 464 -23.01 43.88 23.62
C GLY A 464 -22.27 42.93 24.58
N VAL A 465 -20.93 42.94 24.56
CA VAL A 465 -20.11 42.12 25.45
C VAL A 465 -19.73 42.93 26.68
N ARG A 466 -20.10 42.43 27.86
CA ARG A 466 -19.67 43.02 29.13
C ARG A 466 -18.27 42.51 29.48
N ALA A 467 -17.31 43.42 29.59
CA ALA A 467 -15.91 43.09 29.82
C ALA A 467 -15.27 44.07 30.79
N VAL A 468 -14.44 43.54 31.70
CA VAL A 468 -13.50 44.34 32.48
C VAL A 468 -12.13 44.20 31.86
N VAL A 469 -11.53 45.32 31.46
CA VAL A 469 -10.25 45.35 30.73
C VAL A 469 -9.16 45.96 31.61
N GLY A 470 -8.15 45.16 31.94
CA GLY A 470 -6.94 45.67 32.57
C GLY A 470 -5.89 45.99 31.52
N CYS A 471 -5.17 47.09 31.72
CA CYS A 471 -4.22 47.63 30.75
C CYS A 471 -2.86 47.88 31.41
N ALA A 472 -1.78 47.58 30.71
CA ALA A 472 -0.42 47.91 31.14
C ALA A 472 0.52 48.09 29.93
N ASP A 473 1.43 49.06 30.05
CA ASP A 473 2.53 49.27 29.11
C ASP A 473 3.75 48.44 29.52
N ALA A 474 4.52 47.94 28.54
CA ALA A 474 5.74 47.20 28.82
C ALA A 474 6.91 48.15 29.14
N ASP A 475 7.55 47.91 30.29
CA ASP A 475 8.75 48.62 30.75
C ASP A 475 10.02 48.13 30.00
N GLY A 476 10.01 48.18 28.67
CA GLY A 476 11.12 47.75 27.83
C GLY A 476 10.69 47.15 26.51
N ARG A 477 11.64 46.49 25.84
CA ARG A 477 11.47 45.82 24.54
C ARG A 477 11.78 44.34 24.69
N GLY A 478 11.09 43.49 23.93
CA GLY A 478 11.23 42.03 23.99
C GLY A 478 10.13 41.33 24.80
N ALA A 479 10.18 39.99 24.79
CA ALA A 479 9.16 39.13 25.40
C ALA A 479 9.07 39.27 26.94
N GLY A 480 10.20 39.40 27.64
CA GLY A 480 10.22 39.50 29.10
C GLY A 480 9.43 40.71 29.65
N PRO A 481 9.72 41.95 29.23
CA PRO A 481 8.92 43.12 29.61
C PRO A 481 7.43 43.00 29.24
N LEU A 482 7.12 42.36 28.11
CA LEU A 482 5.75 42.11 27.67
C LEU A 482 5.01 41.13 28.60
N GLY A 483 5.67 40.06 29.06
CA GLY A 483 5.14 39.13 30.05
C GLY A 483 4.78 39.83 31.38
N ARG A 484 5.64 40.76 31.84
CA ARG A 484 5.37 41.56 33.04
C ARG A 484 4.17 42.49 32.87
N ALA A 485 4.08 43.17 31.74
CA ALA A 485 2.94 44.01 31.41
C ALA A 485 1.65 43.19 31.38
N HIS A 486 1.69 41.99 30.80
CA HIS A 486 0.55 41.08 30.82
C HIS A 486 0.13 40.69 32.24
N ALA A 487 1.09 40.30 33.09
CA ALA A 487 0.80 39.95 34.49
C ALA A 487 0.18 41.11 35.26
N GLU A 488 0.66 42.34 35.02
CA GLU A 488 0.10 43.57 35.58
C GLU A 488 -1.33 43.84 35.07
N ALA A 489 -1.54 43.83 33.76
CA ALA A 489 -2.85 43.99 33.15
C ALA A 489 -3.87 42.97 33.70
N ALA A 490 -3.45 41.71 33.85
CA ALA A 490 -4.28 40.67 34.45
C ALA A 490 -4.62 40.96 35.92
N GLN A 491 -3.67 41.50 36.70
CA GLN A 491 -3.90 41.90 38.09
C GLN A 491 -4.88 43.07 38.18
N VAL A 492 -4.72 44.08 37.32
CA VAL A 492 -5.60 45.25 37.24
C VAL A 492 -7.03 44.82 36.88
N ALA A 493 -7.20 43.98 35.86
CA ALA A 493 -8.51 43.48 35.46
C ALA A 493 -9.21 42.71 36.59
N ARG A 494 -8.46 41.85 37.30
CA ARG A 494 -8.99 41.11 38.47
C ARG A 494 -9.36 42.04 39.62
N ALA A 495 -8.52 43.01 39.94
CA ALA A 495 -8.81 43.98 41.00
C ALA A 495 -10.06 44.80 40.69
N ALA A 496 -10.24 45.25 39.45
CA ALA A 496 -11.46 45.92 39.00
C ALA A 496 -12.69 45.01 39.11
N GLN A 497 -12.58 43.72 38.74
CA GLN A 497 -13.65 42.74 38.92
C GLN A 497 -14.02 42.55 40.39
N VAL A 498 -13.04 42.51 41.30
CA VAL A 498 -13.23 42.40 42.77
C VAL A 498 -13.88 43.65 43.36
N LEU A 499 -13.66 44.82 42.75
CA LEU A 499 -14.39 46.06 43.08
C LEU A 499 -15.86 46.02 42.59
N GLY A 500 -16.25 44.98 41.85
CA GLY A 500 -17.62 44.80 41.37
C GLY A 500 -17.87 45.37 39.96
N TRP A 501 -16.81 45.80 39.26
CA TRP A 501 -16.96 46.31 37.89
C TRP A 501 -17.48 45.20 36.98
N ARG A 502 -18.42 45.56 36.10
CA ARG A 502 -18.98 44.65 35.08
C ARG A 502 -18.59 45.04 33.67
N THR A 503 -18.29 46.32 33.49
CA THR A 503 -17.81 46.94 32.25
C THR A 503 -16.81 48.02 32.62
N GLY A 504 -15.80 48.26 31.80
CA GLY A 504 -14.82 49.31 32.06
C GLY A 504 -13.39 48.88 31.74
N HIS A 505 -12.51 49.85 31.55
CA HIS A 505 -11.07 49.66 31.53
C HIS A 505 -10.37 50.37 32.69
N ALA A 506 -9.26 49.81 33.15
CA ALA A 506 -8.37 50.47 34.09
C ALA A 506 -6.92 50.11 33.80
N ASP A 507 -6.03 51.00 34.22
CA ASP A 507 -4.61 50.78 34.36
C ASP A 507 -4.21 50.80 35.85
N ARG A 508 -2.91 50.64 36.11
CA ARG A 508 -2.37 50.70 37.47
C ARG A 508 -2.51 52.09 38.10
N ALA A 509 -2.42 53.17 37.33
CA ALA A 509 -2.54 54.53 37.85
C ALA A 509 -3.95 54.80 38.38
N ARG A 510 -4.99 54.31 37.67
CA ARG A 510 -6.40 54.47 38.04
C ARG A 510 -6.76 53.71 39.31
N LEU A 511 -6.32 52.46 39.45
CA LEU A 511 -6.58 51.66 40.66
C LEU A 511 -5.67 52.03 41.83
N GLY A 512 -4.45 52.52 41.57
CA GLY A 512 -3.46 52.86 42.59
C GLY A 512 -3.12 51.68 43.51
N VAL A 513 -2.82 51.98 44.79
CA VAL A 513 -2.44 50.96 45.80
C VAL A 513 -3.56 49.95 46.04
N ALA A 514 -4.83 50.32 45.85
CA ALA A 514 -5.96 49.41 45.98
C ALA A 514 -5.86 48.24 44.97
N GLY A 515 -5.40 48.50 43.74
CA GLY A 515 -5.20 47.45 42.73
C GLY A 515 -4.16 46.40 43.14
N LEU A 516 -3.13 46.80 43.90
CA LEU A 516 -2.09 45.88 44.40
C LEU A 516 -2.61 44.99 45.53
N LEU A 517 -3.37 45.56 46.46
CA LEU A 517 -3.90 44.84 47.62
C LEU A 517 -4.98 43.82 47.24
N LEU A 518 -5.70 44.06 46.14
CA LEU A 518 -6.80 43.22 45.68
C LEU A 518 -6.38 42.04 44.79
N GLY A 519 -5.09 41.89 44.48
CA GLY A 519 -4.59 40.89 43.53
C GLY A 519 -4.94 39.41 43.84
N GLY A 520 -5.42 39.12 45.05
CA GLY A 520 -5.95 37.81 45.46
C GLY A 520 -7.12 37.87 46.44
N ALA A 521 -7.82 39.01 46.54
CA ALA A 521 -8.98 39.15 47.41
C ALA A 521 -10.27 38.82 46.65
N ASP A 522 -11.29 38.31 47.35
CA ASP A 522 -12.64 38.11 46.79
C ASP A 522 -13.51 39.36 46.98
N GLU A 523 -14.52 39.53 46.13
CA GLU A 523 -15.50 40.65 46.20
C GLU A 523 -16.14 40.75 47.60
N GLY A 524 -16.47 39.62 48.23
CA GLY A 524 -17.06 39.58 49.58
C GLY A 524 -16.13 40.09 50.70
N VAL A 525 -14.80 40.02 50.52
CA VAL A 525 -13.85 40.55 51.50
C VAL A 525 -13.84 42.08 51.46
N VAL A 526 -13.94 42.66 50.26
CA VAL A 526 -14.05 44.11 50.10
C VAL A 526 -15.37 44.61 50.68
N ASP A 527 -16.48 43.92 50.40
CA ASP A 527 -17.80 44.24 50.96
C ASP A 527 -17.78 44.19 52.49
N ALA A 528 -17.25 43.12 53.08
CA ALA A 528 -17.14 42.98 54.53
C ALA A 528 -16.25 44.07 55.15
N MET A 529 -15.17 44.48 54.47
CA MET A 529 -14.29 45.55 54.95
C MET A 529 -14.97 46.91 54.91
N VAL A 530 -15.63 47.24 53.80
CA VAL A 530 -16.37 48.51 53.65
C VAL A 530 -17.54 48.56 54.63
N GLU A 531 -18.31 47.48 54.77
CA GLU A 531 -19.44 47.43 55.72
C GLU A 531 -18.96 47.56 57.17
N ARG A 532 -17.88 46.85 57.54
CA ARG A 532 -17.32 46.92 58.90
C ARG A 532 -16.79 48.31 59.25
N LEU A 533 -16.14 49.00 58.30
CA LEU A 533 -15.45 50.27 58.57
C LEU A 533 -16.31 51.49 58.30
N LEU A 534 -17.23 51.43 57.34
CA LEU A 534 -18.03 52.57 56.90
C LEU A 534 -19.54 52.34 57.06
N GLY A 535 -20.01 51.11 57.25
CA GLY A 535 -21.44 50.75 57.34
C GLY A 535 -22.28 51.70 58.20
N PRO A 536 -21.90 52.01 59.46
CA PRO A 536 -22.63 52.96 60.31
C PRO A 536 -22.80 54.36 59.70
N VAL A 537 -21.78 54.84 58.97
CA VAL A 537 -21.81 56.15 58.29
C VAL A 537 -22.71 56.10 57.07
N LEU A 538 -22.64 55.01 56.31
CA LEU A 538 -23.40 54.82 55.08
C LEU A 538 -24.90 54.67 55.36
N VAL A 539 -25.25 53.90 56.39
CA VAL A 539 -26.65 53.76 56.85
C VAL A 539 -27.17 55.11 57.33
N TYR A 540 -26.39 55.84 58.12
CA TYR A 540 -26.79 57.16 58.62
C TYR A 540 -27.00 58.17 57.48
N ASP A 541 -26.07 58.24 56.51
CA ASP A 541 -26.18 59.10 55.33
C ASP A 541 -27.42 58.77 54.50
N ALA A 542 -27.74 57.48 54.32
CA ALA A 542 -28.93 57.04 53.60
C ALA A 542 -30.24 57.39 54.32
N GLU A 543 -30.30 57.24 55.65
CA GLU A 543 -31.50 57.51 56.45
C GLU A 543 -31.77 59.01 56.65
N HIS A 544 -30.70 59.82 56.75
CA HIS A 544 -30.80 61.23 57.15
C HIS A 544 -30.48 62.21 56.02
N GLY A 545 -30.09 61.73 54.83
CA GLY A 545 -29.72 62.56 53.68
C GLY A 545 -28.48 63.41 53.95
N THR A 546 -27.53 62.90 54.74
CA THR A 546 -26.28 63.61 55.06
C THR A 546 -25.15 63.25 54.09
N HIS A 547 -24.02 63.95 54.21
CA HIS A 547 -22.82 63.75 53.37
C HIS A 547 -21.59 63.46 54.25
N LEU A 548 -21.75 62.60 55.25
CA LEU A 548 -20.69 62.24 56.19
C LEU A 548 -19.58 61.43 55.50
N GLU A 549 -19.91 60.54 54.55
CA GLU A 549 -18.92 59.80 53.75
C GLU A 549 -17.97 60.77 53.00
N GLN A 550 -18.54 61.75 52.28
CA GLN A 550 -17.76 62.76 51.56
C GLN A 550 -16.95 63.65 52.51
N THR A 551 -17.50 63.93 53.70
CA THR A 551 -16.81 64.73 54.72
C THR A 551 -15.63 63.96 55.31
N ALA A 552 -15.78 62.65 55.54
CA ALA A 552 -14.71 61.80 56.04
C ALA A 552 -13.53 61.71 55.05
N ALA A 553 -13.83 61.53 53.75
CA ALA A 553 -12.83 61.54 52.70
C ALA A 553 -12.08 62.88 52.63
N ALA A 554 -12.80 64.00 52.68
CA ALA A 554 -12.17 65.33 52.63
C ALA A 554 -11.29 65.64 53.84
N VAL A 555 -11.68 65.22 55.04
CA VAL A 555 -10.87 65.43 56.23
C VAL A 555 -9.56 64.63 56.17
N LEU A 556 -9.61 63.37 55.71
CA LEU A 556 -8.43 62.51 55.60
C LEU A 556 -7.48 62.92 54.47
N GLU A 557 -8.01 63.38 53.34
CA GLU A 557 -7.20 63.77 52.18
C GLU A 557 -6.53 65.15 52.36
N GLU A 558 -7.24 66.12 52.96
CA GLU A 558 -6.72 67.48 53.15
C GLU A 558 -5.90 67.66 54.44
N GLY A 559 -5.98 66.69 55.37
CA GLY A 559 -5.26 66.71 56.65
C GLY A 559 -5.69 67.81 57.64
N SER A 560 -6.64 68.67 57.27
CA SER A 560 -7.20 69.70 58.16
C SER A 560 -8.68 69.99 57.89
N ARG A 561 -9.42 70.32 58.95
CA ARG A 561 -10.86 70.62 58.86
C ARG A 561 -11.17 71.90 58.08
N SER A 562 -10.28 72.88 58.12
CA SER A 562 -10.42 74.13 57.35
C SER A 562 -10.24 73.91 55.85
N ALA A 563 -9.25 73.10 55.45
CA ALA A 563 -9.05 72.74 54.05
C ALA A 563 -10.19 71.84 53.53
N ALA A 564 -10.64 70.87 54.33
CA ALA A 564 -11.82 70.06 54.00
C ALA A 564 -13.10 70.91 53.82
N ALA A 565 -13.29 71.93 54.66
CA ALA A 565 -14.42 72.87 54.53
C ALA A 565 -14.37 73.66 53.22
N ALA A 566 -13.17 74.14 52.83
CA ALA A 566 -12.95 74.82 51.56
C ALA A 566 -13.26 73.92 50.36
N ARG A 567 -12.79 72.65 50.38
CA ARG A 567 -13.04 71.67 49.31
C ARG A 567 -14.51 71.31 49.16
N LEU A 568 -15.22 71.19 50.27
CA LEU A 568 -16.65 70.84 50.29
C LEU A 568 -17.58 72.04 50.10
N TYR A 569 -17.02 73.26 49.95
CA TYR A 569 -17.78 74.52 49.87
C TYR A 569 -18.77 74.72 51.03
N VAL A 570 -18.35 74.37 52.26
CA VAL A 570 -19.16 74.54 53.49
C VAL A 570 -18.38 75.32 54.56
N HIS A 571 -19.08 75.82 55.57
CA HIS A 571 -18.42 76.50 56.69
C HIS A 571 -17.67 75.50 57.60
N VAL A 572 -16.54 75.91 58.18
CA VAL A 572 -15.70 75.04 59.05
C VAL A 572 -16.46 74.48 60.25
N ASN A 573 -17.42 75.25 60.79
CA ASN A 573 -18.31 74.77 61.87
C ASN A 573 -19.19 73.59 61.43
N THR A 574 -19.63 73.56 60.17
CA THR A 574 -20.42 72.45 59.62
C THR A 574 -19.56 71.20 59.50
N VAL A 575 -18.30 71.33 59.06
CA VAL A 575 -17.35 70.21 59.07
C VAL A 575 -17.12 69.72 60.49
N ARG A 576 -16.93 70.62 61.47
CA ARG A 576 -16.78 70.24 62.89
C ARG A 576 -17.97 69.42 63.39
N GLN A 577 -19.20 69.86 63.13
CA GLN A 577 -20.42 69.13 63.51
C GLN A 577 -20.52 67.75 62.85
N ARG A 578 -20.13 67.66 61.56
CA ARG A 578 -20.10 66.38 60.84
C ARG A 578 -19.02 65.44 61.37
N VAL A 579 -17.85 65.97 61.76
CA VAL A 579 -16.77 65.19 62.39
C VAL A 579 -17.21 64.69 63.77
N GLU A 580 -17.87 65.51 64.60
CA GLU A 580 -18.44 65.06 65.88
C GLU A 580 -19.44 63.91 65.68
N ARG A 581 -20.23 63.95 64.59
CA ARG A 581 -21.11 62.83 64.21
C ARG A 581 -20.33 61.61 63.73
N LEU A 582 -19.28 61.79 62.94
CA LEU A 582 -18.38 60.70 62.52
C LEU A 582 -17.70 60.05 63.74
N ASP A 583 -17.31 60.82 64.75
CA ASP A 583 -16.74 60.31 66.01
C ASP A 583 -17.75 59.42 66.76
N ALA A 584 -19.04 59.76 66.72
CA ALA A 584 -20.10 58.95 67.32
C ALA A 584 -20.37 57.65 66.55
N LEU A 585 -20.23 57.67 65.21
CA LEU A 585 -20.55 56.52 64.34
C LEU A 585 -19.37 55.56 64.13
N LEU A 586 -18.17 56.09 63.95
CA LEU A 586 -16.93 55.32 63.71
C LEU A 586 -16.11 55.12 64.99
N GLY A 587 -16.45 55.83 66.08
CA GLY A 587 -15.66 55.90 67.29
C GLY A 587 -14.53 56.93 67.19
N ALA A 588 -14.26 57.63 68.29
CA ALA A 588 -13.23 58.66 68.38
C ALA A 588 -11.86 58.18 67.87
N GLY A 589 -11.14 59.05 67.16
CA GLY A 589 -9.82 58.77 66.60
C GLY A 589 -9.84 57.97 65.29
N TRP A 590 -10.95 57.98 64.55
CA TRP A 590 -11.03 57.42 63.20
C TRP A 590 -10.15 58.18 62.20
N ASP A 591 -9.86 59.46 62.47
CA ASP A 591 -9.01 60.36 61.67
C ASP A 591 -7.54 60.37 62.12
N ALA A 592 -7.16 59.53 63.10
CA ALA A 592 -5.79 59.42 63.61
C ALA A 592 -5.14 58.05 63.33
N PRO A 593 -3.80 57.96 63.17
CA PRO A 593 -3.11 56.69 63.00
C PRO A 593 -3.28 55.75 64.21
N PRO A 594 -3.38 54.42 64.00
CA PRO A 594 -3.33 53.72 62.71
C PRO A 594 -4.67 53.65 61.97
N ARG A 595 -5.80 54.02 62.61
CA ARG A 595 -7.16 53.81 62.10
C ARG A 595 -7.49 54.65 60.86
N SER A 596 -6.89 55.83 60.74
CA SER A 596 -7.08 56.71 59.58
C SER A 596 -6.72 56.03 58.26
N LEU A 597 -5.71 55.15 58.26
CA LEU A 597 -5.32 54.39 57.07
C LEU A 597 -6.40 53.39 56.65
N ASP A 598 -6.97 52.65 57.62
CA ASP A 598 -8.04 51.67 57.34
C ASP A 598 -9.30 52.37 56.78
N VAL A 599 -9.67 53.51 57.37
CA VAL A 599 -10.83 54.30 56.93
C VAL A 599 -10.57 54.91 55.54
N GLN A 600 -9.37 55.46 55.32
CA GLN A 600 -8.99 56.00 54.01
C GLN A 600 -8.97 54.92 52.92
N ALA A 601 -8.47 53.72 53.24
CA ALA A 601 -8.50 52.58 52.33
C ALA A 601 -9.95 52.18 51.99
N ALA A 602 -10.83 52.07 52.99
CA ALA A 602 -12.24 51.75 52.77
C ALA A 602 -12.96 52.81 51.91
N LEU A 603 -12.70 54.09 52.16
CA LEU A 603 -13.26 55.20 51.36
C LEU A 603 -12.76 55.15 49.92
N ARG A 604 -11.46 54.89 49.71
CA ARG A 604 -10.87 54.76 48.37
C ARG A 604 -11.43 53.57 47.61
N LEU A 605 -11.57 52.41 48.26
CA LEU A 605 -12.20 51.22 47.66
C LEU A 605 -13.62 51.56 47.21
N ARG A 606 -14.43 52.17 48.09
CA ARG A 606 -15.81 52.56 47.76
C ARG A 606 -15.91 53.57 46.63
N ALA A 607 -14.99 54.54 46.55
CA ALA A 607 -14.93 55.47 45.42
C ALA A 607 -14.69 54.73 44.11
N LEU A 608 -13.70 53.81 44.06
CA LEU A 608 -13.42 53.03 42.85
C LEU A 608 -14.60 52.13 42.43
N ARG A 609 -15.39 51.59 43.37
CA ARG A 609 -16.61 50.82 43.04
C ARG A 609 -17.69 51.63 42.34
N ARG A 610 -17.69 52.96 42.47
CA ARG A 610 -18.67 53.84 41.79
C ARG A 610 -18.24 54.21 40.37
N ASP A 611 -16.95 54.09 40.07
CA ASP A 611 -16.35 54.54 38.81
C ASP A 611 -16.41 53.51 37.67
N GLY A 612 -16.87 52.28 37.95
CA GLY A 612 -17.07 51.20 36.98
C GLY A 612 -18.32 50.39 37.31
#